data_AF-A0A259DG01-F1
#
_entry.id   AF-A0A259DG01-F1
#
_cell.length_a   1.000
_cell.length_b   1.000
_cell.length_c   1.000
_cell.angle_alpha   90.00
_cell.angle_beta   90.00
_cell.angle_gamma   90.00
#
_symmetry.space_group_name_H-M   'P 1'
#
loop_
_entity.id
_entity.type
_entity.pdbx_description
1 polymer ?
#
loop_
_entity_poly.entity_id
_entity_poly.type
_entity_poly.pdbx_seq_one_letter_code
_entity_poly.pdbx_strand_id
1 'polypeptide(L)'
;IAVGTTSLRALESQAQNQEASGETNLFITPGYTFKAVDCLLTNFHLPKSTLLMLVSAFAGVDNIRHAYQHAIQNEYRFFSYGDAMFLTRQTHD
;
A
#
# COMPACT_ATOMS: atom_id res chain seq x y z
N ILE A 1 8.48 1.41 -8.87
CA ILE A 1 7.00 1.55 -8.74
C ILE A 1 6.39 0.16 -8.69
N ALA A 2 5.60 -0.16 -7.67
CA ALA A 2 4.85 -1.41 -7.59
C ALA A 2 3.41 -1.21 -8.12
N VAL A 3 2.90 -2.21 -8.83
CA VAL A 3 1.49 -2.27 -9.25
C VAL A 3 0.82 -3.41 -8.50
N GLY A 4 -0.05 -3.04 -7.57
CA GLY A 4 -0.71 -3.94 -6.63
C GLY A 4 0.08 -4.20 -5.35
N THR A 5 -0.64 -4.40 -4.24
CA THR A 5 -0.06 -4.68 -2.91
C THR A 5 0.65 -6.04 -2.84
N THR A 6 0.24 -7.03 -3.65
CA THR A 6 0.94 -8.31 -3.77
C THR A 6 2.35 -8.12 -4.33
N SER A 7 2.49 -7.36 -5.41
CA SER A 7 3.79 -7.03 -6.02
C SER A 7 4.66 -6.26 -5.04
N LEU A 8 4.08 -5.31 -4.28
CA LEU A 8 4.80 -4.60 -3.23
C LEU A 8 5.38 -5.58 -2.18
N ARG A 9 4.56 -6.50 -1.68
CA ARG A 9 5.01 -7.47 -0.66
C ARG A 9 6.12 -8.37 -1.18
N ALA A 10 6.05 -8.79 -2.45
CA ALA A 10 7.11 -9.58 -3.08
C ALA A 10 8.43 -8.79 -3.17
N LEU A 11 8.39 -7.53 -3.63
CA LEU A 11 9.58 -6.67 -3.75
C LEU A 11 10.21 -6.36 -2.39
N GLU A 12 9.40 -6.02 -1.39
CA GLU A 12 9.90 -5.76 -0.03
C GLU A 12 10.47 -7.03 0.62
N SER A 13 9.84 -8.18 0.39
CA SER A 13 10.35 -9.47 0.87
C SER A 13 11.71 -9.81 0.23
N GLN A 14 11.86 -9.58 -1.08
CA GLN A 14 13.14 -9.77 -1.78
C GLN A 14 14.21 -8.83 -1.24
N ALA A 15 13.89 -7.55 -1.01
CA ALA A 15 14.84 -6.59 -0.46
C ALA A 15 15.26 -6.90 0.99
N GLN A 16 14.39 -7.55 1.78
CA GLN A 16 14.70 -7.98 3.14
C GLN A 16 15.55 -9.26 3.19
N ASN A 17 15.21 -10.27 2.37
CA ASN A 17 15.80 -11.60 2.47
C ASN A 17 16.90 -11.87 1.43
N GLN A 18 17.02 -11.04 0.39
CA GLN A 18 17.92 -11.23 -0.75
C GLN A 18 17.67 -12.53 -1.55
N GLU A 19 16.47 -13.10 -1.43
CA GLU A 19 16.04 -14.30 -2.16
C GLU A 19 15.19 -13.93 -3.38
N ALA A 20 15.52 -14.50 -4.55
CA ALA A 20 14.83 -14.21 -5.80
C ALA A 20 13.46 -14.91 -5.94
N SER A 21 13.18 -15.92 -5.12
CA SER A 21 11.94 -16.70 -5.14
C SER A 21 11.64 -17.28 -3.77
N GLY A 22 10.36 -17.37 -3.42
CA GLY A 22 9.90 -17.95 -2.16
C GLY A 22 8.50 -17.47 -1.81
N GLU A 23 8.02 -17.90 -0.65
CA GLU A 23 6.78 -17.38 -0.07
C GLU A 23 7.07 -16.19 0.84
N THR A 24 6.11 -15.27 0.95
CA THR A 24 6.22 -14.14 1.85
C THR A 24 5.05 -14.09 2.83
N ASN A 25 5.39 -14.16 4.12
CA ASN A 25 4.47 -13.90 5.22
C ASN A 25 4.59 -12.46 5.74
N LEU A 26 5.20 -11.57 4.94
CA LEU A 26 5.42 -10.18 5.33
C LEU A 26 4.08 -9.49 5.60
N PHE A 27 3.91 -9.05 6.86
CA PHE A 27 2.76 -8.32 7.35
C PHE A 27 3.16 -6.86 7.58
N ILE A 28 2.61 -5.96 6.77
CA ILE A 28 3.01 -4.55 6.73
C ILE A 28 1.98 -3.71 7.48
N THR A 29 2.44 -3.01 8.51
CA THR A 29 1.64 -2.10 9.34
C THR A 29 2.32 -0.75 9.47
N PRO A 30 1.61 0.32 9.90
CA PRO A 30 2.25 1.60 10.18
C PRO A 30 3.48 1.44 11.08
N GLY A 31 4.58 2.11 10.73
CA GLY A 31 5.91 1.92 11.32
C GLY A 31 6.85 1.00 10.53
N TYR A 32 6.37 0.30 9.51
CA TYR A 32 7.23 -0.47 8.61
C TYR A 32 8.13 0.44 7.77
N THR A 33 9.43 0.12 7.71
CA THR A 33 10.40 0.84 6.86
C THR A 33 10.53 0.13 5.51
N PHE A 34 9.96 0.72 4.47
CA PHE A 34 10.06 0.22 3.09
C PHE A 34 11.47 0.42 2.55
N LYS A 35 11.96 -0.55 1.77
CA LYS A 35 13.32 -0.56 1.22
C LYS A 35 13.35 -0.51 -0.31
N ALA A 36 12.35 -1.07 -0.98
CA ALA A 36 12.39 -1.31 -2.43
C ALA A 36 11.43 -0.42 -3.22
N VAL A 37 10.26 -0.11 -2.65
CA VAL A 37 9.17 0.53 -3.39
C VAL A 37 9.07 2.01 -3.05
N ASP A 38 9.21 2.88 -4.05
CA ASP A 38 9.01 4.34 -3.90
C ASP A 38 7.58 4.81 -4.19
N CYS A 39 6.89 4.16 -5.14
CA CYS A 39 5.50 4.46 -5.48
C CYS A 39 4.67 3.19 -5.64
N LEU A 40 3.38 3.28 -5.33
CA LEU A 40 2.41 2.19 -5.40
C LEU A 40 1.16 2.62 -6.17
N LEU A 41 0.78 1.84 -7.18
CA LEU A 41 -0.55 1.90 -7.81
C LEU A 41 -1.40 0.75 -7.27
N THR A 42 -2.54 1.04 -6.64
CA THR A 42 -3.42 0.02 -6.05
C THR A 42 -4.86 0.50 -5.98
N ASN A 43 -5.81 -0.41 -5.77
CA ASN A 43 -7.24 -0.06 -5.63
C ASN A 43 -7.54 0.54 -4.25
N PHE A 44 -8.74 1.11 -4.10
CA PHE A 44 -9.29 1.39 -2.78
C PHE A 44 -9.73 0.10 -2.06
N HIS A 45 -9.25 -0.07 -0.83
CA HIS A 45 -9.47 -1.25 0.01
C HIS A 45 -10.51 -0.99 1.11
N LEU A 46 -11.14 -2.06 1.61
CA LEU A 46 -12.14 -1.99 2.66
C LEU A 46 -11.60 -1.36 3.97
N PRO A 47 -12.46 -0.64 4.73
CA PRO A 47 -12.19 -0.28 6.12
C PRO A 47 -11.81 -1.52 6.95
N LYS A 48 -10.87 -1.35 7.87
CA LYS A 48 -10.38 -2.41 8.77
C LYS A 48 -9.74 -3.63 8.05
N SER A 49 -9.28 -3.47 6.81
CA SER A 49 -8.53 -4.52 6.10
C SER A 49 -7.02 -4.40 6.33
N THR A 50 -6.30 -5.52 6.21
CA THR A 50 -4.83 -5.55 6.25
C THR A 50 -4.22 -4.76 5.10
N LEU A 51 -4.89 -4.70 3.95
CA LEU A 51 -4.48 -3.87 2.81
C LEU A 51 -4.59 -2.38 3.12
N LEU A 52 -5.63 -1.95 3.85
CA LEU A 52 -5.73 -0.59 4.34
C LEU A 52 -4.57 -0.24 5.29
N MET A 53 -4.17 -1.17 6.16
CA MET A 53 -3.00 -1.00 7.03
C MET A 53 -1.71 -0.85 6.21
N LEU A 54 -1.53 -1.67 5.17
CA LEU A 54 -0.36 -1.61 4.28
C LEU A 54 -0.27 -0.25 3.58
N VAL A 55 -1.34 0.22 2.94
CA VAL A 55 -1.30 1.52 2.24
C VAL A 55 -1.13 2.68 3.23
N SER A 56 -1.65 2.56 4.45
CA SER A 56 -1.44 3.54 5.54
C SER A 56 0.01 3.56 6.04
N ALA A 57 0.67 2.40 6.09
CA ALA A 57 2.10 2.33 6.36
C ALA A 57 2.92 2.99 5.24
N PHE A 58 2.49 2.80 3.99
CA PHE A 58 3.22 3.27 2.82
C PHE A 58 3.13 4.79 2.63
N ALA A 59 1.92 5.34 2.67
CA ALA A 59 1.67 6.75 2.32
C ALA A 59 1.34 7.64 3.53
N GLY A 60 1.25 7.06 4.74
CA GLY A 60 0.86 7.75 5.96
C GLY A 60 -0.62 7.62 6.30
N VAL A 61 -0.92 7.46 7.59
CA VAL A 61 -2.30 7.25 8.09
C VAL A 61 -3.20 8.44 7.75
N ASP A 62 -2.72 9.67 7.97
CA ASP A 62 -3.54 10.87 7.74
C ASP A 62 -3.75 11.15 6.25
N ASN A 63 -2.74 10.91 5.42
CA ASN A 63 -2.85 11.03 3.96
C ASN A 63 -3.87 10.03 3.40
N ILE A 64 -3.81 8.76 3.83
CA ILE A 64 -4.78 7.75 3.42
C ILE A 64 -6.18 8.10 3.93
N ARG A 65 -6.32 8.60 5.17
CA ARG A 65 -7.61 9.04 5.69
C ARG A 65 -8.22 10.16 4.84
N HIS A 66 -7.44 11.17 4.48
CA HIS A 66 -7.89 12.26 3.62
C HIS A 66 -8.26 11.78 2.21
N ALA A 67 -7.44 10.91 1.61
CA ALA A 67 -7.71 10.34 0.29
C ALA A 67 -9.02 9.54 0.27
N TYR A 68 -9.28 8.74 1.30
CA TYR A 68 -10.53 7.98 1.45
C TYR A 68 -11.73 8.89 1.65
N GLN A 69 -11.62 9.92 2.47
CA GLN A 69 -12.69 10.89 2.67
C GLN A 69 -13.05 11.60 1.35
N HIS A 70 -12.04 12.02 0.59
CA HIS A 70 -12.23 12.60 -0.74
C HIS A 70 -12.92 11.61 -1.69
N ALA A 71 -12.44 10.37 -1.75
CA ALA A 71 -13.01 9.33 -2.62
C ALA A 71 -14.48 9.03 -2.30
N ILE A 72 -14.84 8.97 -1.01
CA ILE A 72 -16.22 8.78 -0.55
C ILE A 72 -17.10 9.98 -0.96
N GLN A 73 -16.62 11.20 -0.74
CA GLN A 73 -17.36 12.42 -1.09
C GLN A 73 -17.60 12.58 -2.60
N ASN A 74 -16.71 12.02 -3.42
CA ASN A 74 -16.77 12.10 -4.88
C ASN A 74 -17.24 10.78 -5.52
N GLU A 75 -17.87 9.90 -4.75
CA GLU A 75 -18.50 8.66 -5.23
C GLU A 75 -17.58 7.75 -6.06
N TYR A 76 -16.30 7.68 -5.69
CA TYR A 76 -15.36 6.74 -6.29
C TYR A 76 -15.85 5.31 -6.06
N ARG A 77 -15.54 4.42 -7.00
CA ARG A 77 -15.84 3.00 -6.92
C ARG A 77 -14.72 2.31 -6.13
N PHE A 78 -15.08 1.54 -5.12
CA PHE A 78 -14.10 0.81 -4.29
C PHE A 78 -13.95 -0.64 -4.79
N PHE A 79 -13.01 -1.40 -4.19
CA PHE A 79 -12.77 -2.83 -4.42
C PHE A 79 -12.05 -3.19 -5.73
N SER A 80 -12.05 -4.49 -6.07
CA SER A 80 -11.28 -5.14 -7.13
C SER A 80 -11.51 -4.55 -8.52
N TYR A 81 -12.72 -4.05 -8.79
CA TYR A 81 -13.12 -3.48 -10.08
C TYR A 81 -13.43 -1.98 -10.01
N GLY A 82 -13.09 -1.36 -8.87
CA GLY A 82 -13.27 0.05 -8.65
C GLY A 82 -12.15 0.88 -9.26
N ASP A 83 -12.01 2.08 -8.74
CA ASP A 83 -10.98 3.03 -9.11
C ASP A 83 -9.67 2.76 -8.34
N ALA A 84 -8.62 3.47 -8.75
CA ALA A 84 -7.26 3.27 -8.25
C ALA A 84 -6.71 4.52 -7.55
N MET A 85 -5.73 4.29 -6.69
CA MET A 85 -4.90 5.28 -6.01
C MET A 85 -3.47 5.15 -6.53
N PHE A 86 -2.84 6.30 -6.79
CA PHE A 86 -1.40 6.41 -6.94
C PHE A 86 -0.81 7.02 -5.67
N LEU A 87 0.10 6.30 -5.03
CA LEU A 87 0.68 6.65 -3.74
C LEU A 87 2.19 6.78 -3.85
N THR A 88 2.75 7.74 -3.14
CA THR A 88 4.19 7.90 -2.94
C THR A 88 4.55 7.54 -1.51
N ARG A 89 5.68 6.86 -1.32
CA ARG A 89 6.19 6.48 0.00
C ARG A 89 6.38 7.74 0.86
N GLN A 90 5.82 7.75 2.06
CA GLN A 90 6.09 8.80 3.03
C GLN A 90 7.51 8.61 3.57
N THR A 91 8.39 9.59 3.35
CA THR A 91 9.68 9.66 4.02
C THR A 91 9.48 10.33 5.37
N HIS A 92 9.98 9.69 6.43
CA HIS A 92 10.11 10.33 7.73
C HIS A 92 11.48 11.00 7.74
N ASP A 93 11.50 12.31 7.50
CA ASP A 93 12.68 13.16 7.81
C ASP A 93 12.69 13.49 9.31
#